data_AF-A0A9P3UUQ5-F1
#
_entry.id   AF-A0A9P3UUQ5-F1
#
_cell.length_a   1.000
_cell.length_b   1.000
_cell.length_c   1.000
_cell.angle_alpha   90.00
_cell.angle_beta   90.00
_cell.angle_gamma   90.00
#
_symmetry.space_group_name_H-M   'P 1'
#
loop_
_entity.id
_entity.type
_entity.pdbx_description
1 polymer ?
#
loop_
_entity_poly.entity_id
_entity_poly.type
_entity_poly.pdbx_seq_one_letter_code
_entity_poly.pdbx_strand_id
1 'polypeptide(L)'
;MGFEPRPLNSNNETANEFFERMKLAQEEAKAKDDMARYYDQRRIPAPEYKPGDRVYLDASDIQTTRPSKKLSHRYLGPYTIERQVGPLAYKLHLPRSMSRLHPVFNAVKLRLAPPDPIPGRHARPPPPPTLIDDEEWFDVEDILDSRFFRCKLQYKVKWKGYGYEDASWEPVENVAHARNLVREFHRRHPDAPKQVRGMFPVDPAALRAARAPVHRGAAP
;
A
#
# COMPACT_ATOMS: atom_id res chain seq x y z
N MET A 1 78.27 -19.20 49.65
CA MET A 1 77.33 -19.41 48.52
C MET A 1 75.95 -19.01 49.00
N GLY A 2 75.44 -17.86 48.58
CA GLY A 2 74.11 -17.38 48.97
C GLY A 2 73.05 -17.91 48.02
N PHE A 3 72.10 -18.68 48.55
CA PHE A 3 70.94 -19.16 47.79
C PHE A 3 69.79 -18.19 48.08
N GLU A 4 69.53 -17.26 47.16
CA GLU A 4 68.35 -16.41 47.24
C GLU A 4 67.12 -17.21 46.77
N PRO A 5 66.10 -17.43 47.61
CA PRO A 5 64.90 -18.13 47.19
C PRO A 5 64.12 -17.25 46.20
N ARG A 6 63.90 -17.77 44.98
CA ARG A 6 63.02 -17.13 44.00
C ARG A 6 61.58 -17.09 44.54
N PRO A 7 60.90 -15.92 44.56
CA PRO A 7 59.50 -15.88 44.97
C PRO A 7 58.65 -16.65 43.95
N LEU A 8 57.90 -17.63 44.44
CA LEU A 8 56.91 -18.33 43.65
C LEU A 8 55.77 -17.34 43.35
N ASN A 9 55.70 -16.84 42.11
CA ASN A 9 54.50 -16.16 41.59
C ASN A 9 53.37 -17.20 41.50
N SER A 10 52.70 -17.46 42.62
CA SER A 10 51.50 -18.29 42.66
C SER A 10 50.36 -17.43 42.12
N ASN A 11 49.83 -17.78 40.94
CA ASN A 11 48.73 -17.13 40.26
C ASN A 11 47.36 -17.48 40.88
N ASN A 12 47.34 -17.76 42.19
CA ASN A 12 46.12 -18.12 42.90
C ASN A 12 45.39 -16.82 43.22
N GLU A 13 44.22 -16.61 42.60
CA GLU A 13 43.28 -15.54 42.98
C GLU A 13 43.21 -15.53 44.51
N THR A 14 43.57 -14.39 45.11
CA THR A 14 43.43 -14.26 46.57
C THR A 14 41.96 -14.47 46.89
N ALA A 15 41.64 -15.14 48.02
CA ALA A 15 40.25 -15.49 48.35
C ALA A 15 39.31 -14.27 48.26
N ASN A 16 39.82 -13.07 48.58
CA ASN A 16 39.12 -11.80 48.46
C ASN A 16 38.76 -11.44 47.01
N GLU A 17 39.64 -11.63 46.03
CA GLU A 17 39.36 -11.39 44.62
C GLU A 17 38.26 -12.33 44.10
N PHE A 18 38.29 -13.60 44.52
CA PHE A 18 37.23 -14.56 44.22
C PHE A 18 35.89 -14.16 44.85
N PHE A 19 35.89 -13.73 46.12
CA PHE A 19 34.68 -13.22 46.79
C PHE A 19 34.09 -12.00 46.09
N GLU A 20 34.92 -11.04 45.69
CA GLU A 20 34.47 -9.85 44.95
C GLU A 20 33.92 -10.20 43.57
N ARG A 21 34.56 -11.10 42.83
CA ARG A 21 34.07 -11.58 41.53
C ARG A 21 32.73 -12.32 41.66
N MET A 22 32.58 -13.15 42.68
CA MET A 22 31.33 -13.86 42.97
C MET A 22 30.22 -12.90 43.38
N LYS A 23 30.53 -11.88 44.18
CA LYS A 23 29.58 -10.85 44.60
C LYS A 23 29.11 -10.03 43.40
N LEU A 24 30.03 -9.60 42.52
CA LEU A 24 29.70 -8.90 41.29
C LEU A 24 28.79 -9.76 40.40
N ALA A 25 29.12 -11.04 40.21
CA ALA A 25 28.30 -11.95 39.41
C ALA A 25 26.90 -12.15 40.00
N GLN A 26 26.77 -12.21 41.33
CA GLN A 26 25.47 -12.29 42.01
C GLN A 26 24.67 -10.99 41.86
N GLU A 27 25.31 -9.83 41.98
CA GLU A 27 24.68 -8.53 41.78
C GLU A 27 24.20 -8.36 40.33
N GLU A 28 25.00 -8.78 39.35
CA GLU A 28 24.58 -8.79 37.94
C GLU A 28 23.42 -9.75 37.68
N ALA A 29 23.44 -10.95 38.26
CA ALA A 29 22.36 -11.92 38.13
C ALA A 29 21.06 -11.35 38.74
N LYS A 30 21.15 -10.77 39.93
CA LYS A 30 20.01 -10.13 40.60
C LYS A 30 19.48 -8.94 39.80
N ALA A 31 20.36 -8.10 39.26
CA ALA A 31 19.97 -6.98 38.41
C ALA A 31 19.24 -7.45 37.14
N LYS A 32 19.69 -8.55 36.52
CA LYS A 32 19.00 -9.17 35.36
C LYS A 32 17.63 -9.72 35.74
N ASP A 33 17.52 -10.40 36.88
CA ASP A 33 16.25 -10.94 37.38
C ASP A 33 15.25 -9.83 37.72
N ASP A 34 15.69 -8.77 38.40
CA ASP A 34 14.85 -7.64 38.75
C ASP A 34 14.38 -6.91 37.48
N MET A 35 15.25 -6.77 36.48
CA MET A 35 14.89 -6.17 35.18
C MET A 35 13.90 -7.04 34.40
N ALA A 36 14.08 -8.37 34.40
CA ALA A 36 13.14 -9.31 33.78
C ALA A 36 11.76 -9.24 34.47
N ARG A 37 11.73 -9.29 35.81
CA ARG A 37 10.51 -9.14 36.60
C ARG A 37 9.78 -7.85 36.29
N TYR A 38 10.50 -6.72 36.25
CA TYR A 38 9.90 -5.42 35.95
C TYR A 38 9.34 -5.37 34.52
N TYR A 39 10.05 -5.96 33.56
CA TYR A 39 9.63 -6.00 32.16
C TYR A 39 8.41 -6.88 31.93
N ASP A 40 8.36 -8.05 32.58
CA ASP A 40 7.28 -9.03 32.40
C ASP A 40 5.98 -8.63 33.12
N GLN A 41 6.05 -7.85 34.21
CA GLN A 41 4.89 -7.39 34.99
C GLN A 41 3.79 -6.70 34.16
N ARG A 42 4.15 -6.02 33.07
CA ARG A 42 3.20 -5.28 32.21
C ARG A 42 3.03 -5.91 30.83
N ARG A 43 3.59 -7.09 30.60
CA ARG A 43 3.49 -7.77 29.31
C ARG A 43 2.20 -8.57 29.22
N ILE A 44 1.40 -8.23 28.23
CA ILE A 44 0.31 -9.08 27.75
C ILE A 44 0.94 -10.09 26.79
N PRO A 45 0.67 -11.40 26.94
CA PRO A 45 1.16 -12.39 25.99
C PRO A 45 0.68 -12.03 24.58
N ALA A 46 1.59 -12.11 23.61
CA ALA A 46 1.26 -11.75 22.25
C ALA A 46 0.20 -12.72 21.69
N PRO A 47 -0.77 -12.24 20.89
CA PRO A 47 -1.71 -13.12 20.22
C PRO A 47 -0.97 -14.10 19.30
N GLU A 48 -1.45 -15.34 19.27
CA GLU A 48 -1.01 -16.32 18.29
C GLU A 48 -1.69 -16.04 16.95
N TYR A 49 -0.91 -16.00 15.88
CA TYR A 49 -1.40 -15.76 14.52
C TYR A 49 -1.19 -17.00 13.66
N LYS A 50 -2.10 -17.23 12.71
CA LYS A 50 -2.00 -18.34 11.77
C LYS A 50 -1.43 -17.86 10.43
N PRO A 51 -0.67 -18.70 9.71
CA PRO A 51 -0.34 -18.45 8.31
C PRO A 51 -1.62 -18.20 7.50
N GLY A 52 -1.64 -17.14 6.69
CA GLY A 52 -2.81 -16.68 5.94
C GLY A 52 -3.62 -15.56 6.61
N ASP A 53 -3.44 -15.31 7.91
CA ASP A 53 -4.10 -14.19 8.58
C ASP A 53 -3.62 -12.85 8.00
N ARG A 54 -4.55 -11.88 7.91
CA ARG A 54 -4.23 -10.50 7.52
C ARG A 54 -3.94 -9.69 8.77
N VAL A 55 -2.78 -9.05 8.81
CA VAL A 55 -2.32 -8.27 9.96
C VAL A 55 -1.86 -6.89 9.53
N TYR A 56 -2.15 -5.91 10.38
CA TYR A 56 -1.55 -4.59 10.34
C TYR A 56 -0.17 -4.59 10.98
N LEU A 57 0.79 -3.95 10.33
CA LEU A 57 2.13 -3.73 10.87
C LEU A 57 2.22 -2.36 11.54
N ASP A 58 2.64 -2.31 12.80
CA ASP A 58 2.93 -1.06 13.51
C ASP A 58 4.14 -0.33 12.89
N ALA A 59 3.89 0.88 12.40
CA ALA A 59 4.84 1.71 11.67
C ALA A 59 5.60 2.69 12.58
N SER A 60 5.40 2.64 13.90
CA SER A 60 5.96 3.64 14.85
C SER A 60 7.49 3.83 14.73
N ASP A 61 8.20 2.76 14.33
CA ASP A 61 9.65 2.71 14.16
C ASP A 61 10.08 2.57 12.69
N ILE A 62 9.14 2.70 11.74
CA ILE A 62 9.38 2.51 10.31
C ILE A 62 9.39 3.86 9.61
N GLN A 63 10.49 4.15 8.91
CA GLN A 63 10.59 5.33 8.07
C GLN A 63 9.68 5.18 6.85
N THR A 64 8.63 5.99 6.80
CA THR A 64 7.65 6.01 5.71
C THR A 64 7.96 7.16 4.76
N THR A 65 7.52 7.08 3.50
CA THR A 65 7.67 8.15 2.49
C THR A 65 6.91 9.45 2.83
N ARG A 66 6.13 9.48 3.92
CA ARG A 66 5.38 10.66 4.37
C ARG A 66 6.34 11.72 4.93
N PRO A 67 6.07 13.02 4.72
CA PRO A 67 6.99 14.10 5.09
C PRO A 67 7.11 14.33 6.61
N SER A 68 6.14 13.89 7.42
CA SER A 68 6.20 14.05 8.88
C SER A 68 5.57 12.86 9.62
N LYS A 69 6.11 12.55 10.81
CA LYS A 69 5.64 11.46 11.68
C LYS A 69 4.20 11.67 12.19
N LYS A 70 3.75 12.92 12.29
CA LYS A 70 2.36 13.24 12.68
C LYS A 70 1.34 12.87 11.61
N LEU A 71 1.76 12.88 10.34
CA LEU A 71 0.91 12.54 9.19
C LEU A 71 1.19 11.13 8.64
N SER A 72 2.16 10.40 9.20
CA SER A 72 2.41 9.01 8.84
C SER A 72 1.32 8.11 9.41
N HIS A 73 0.95 7.06 8.67
CA HIS A 73 0.03 6.05 9.17
C HIS A 73 0.68 5.32 10.34
N ARG A 74 -0.06 5.15 11.45
CA ARG A 74 0.41 4.37 12.60
C ARG A 74 0.50 2.87 12.28
N TYR A 75 -0.42 2.39 11.46
CA TYR A 75 -0.49 1.00 11.03
C TYR A 75 -0.43 0.94 9.50
N LEU A 76 0.50 0.16 8.97
CA LEU A 76 0.64 -0.07 7.54
C LEU A 76 -0.06 -1.36 7.17
N GLY A 77 -0.91 -1.27 6.14
CA GLY A 77 -1.46 -2.35 5.31
C GLY A 77 -2.10 -3.52 6.05
N PRO A 78 -3.11 -4.20 5.49
CA PRO A 78 -3.33 -5.58 5.87
C PRO A 78 -2.34 -6.43 5.04
N TYR A 79 -1.25 -6.87 5.67
CA TYR A 79 -0.31 -7.82 5.08
C TYR A 79 -0.65 -9.25 5.49
N THR A 80 -0.46 -10.19 4.58
CA THR A 80 -0.67 -11.62 4.86
C THR A 80 0.54 -12.21 5.55
N ILE A 81 0.30 -13.03 6.58
CA ILE A 81 1.35 -13.84 7.20
C ILE A 81 1.68 -15.02 6.28
N GLU A 82 2.93 -15.11 5.85
CA GLU A 82 3.44 -16.22 5.03
C GLU A 82 3.67 -17.45 5.92
N ARG A 83 4.43 -17.28 7.01
CA ARG A 83 4.70 -18.35 7.99
C ARG A 83 5.22 -17.81 9.32
N GLN A 84 5.11 -18.62 10.36
CA GLN A 84 5.79 -18.40 11.64
C GLN A 84 7.24 -18.91 11.54
N VAL A 85 8.21 -18.05 11.82
CA VAL A 85 9.66 -18.37 11.78
C VAL A 85 10.18 -18.74 13.18
N GLY A 86 9.58 -18.16 14.22
CA GLY A 86 9.87 -18.47 15.61
C GLY A 86 8.66 -18.17 16.51
N PRO A 87 8.73 -18.44 17.82
CA PRO A 87 7.58 -18.35 18.72
C PRO A 87 6.81 -17.03 18.64
N LEU A 88 7.54 -15.91 18.53
CA LEU A 88 6.97 -14.57 18.39
C LEU A 88 7.33 -13.90 17.05
N ALA A 89 7.92 -14.63 16.10
CA ALA A 89 8.47 -14.05 14.87
C ALA A 89 7.70 -14.57 13.66
N TYR A 90 7.06 -13.67 12.92
CA TYR A 90 6.22 -13.98 11.76
C TYR A 90 6.77 -13.31 10.51
N LYS A 91 6.84 -14.06 9.41
CA LYS A 91 7.22 -13.55 8.09
C LYS A 91 5.97 -13.06 7.37
N LEU A 92 5.99 -11.80 6.94
CA LEU A 92 4.90 -11.17 6.19
C LEU A 92 5.21 -11.14 4.69
N HIS A 93 4.15 -11.21 3.89
CA HIS A 93 4.22 -10.92 2.46
C HIS A 93 4.21 -9.40 2.23
N LEU A 94 5.40 -8.80 2.15
CA LEU A 94 5.56 -7.36 1.90
C LEU A 94 5.60 -7.03 0.40
N PRO A 95 5.08 -5.87 -0.03
CA PRO A 95 5.21 -5.40 -1.39
C PRO A 95 6.67 -5.05 -1.73
N ARG A 96 7.06 -5.23 -2.98
CA ARG A 96 8.43 -4.96 -3.47
C ARG A 96 8.86 -3.50 -3.25
N SER A 97 7.91 -2.55 -3.19
CA SER A 97 8.19 -1.15 -2.86
C SER A 97 8.78 -0.94 -1.47
N MET A 98 8.59 -1.89 -0.55
CA MET A 98 9.12 -1.89 0.82
C MET A 98 10.26 -2.91 1.00
N SER A 99 11.00 -3.25 -0.06
CA SER A 99 12.10 -4.24 -0.01
C SER A 99 13.25 -3.89 0.93
N ARG A 100 13.33 -2.63 1.40
CA ARG A 100 14.32 -2.21 2.41
C ARG A 100 13.99 -2.71 3.81
N LEU A 101 12.74 -3.11 4.07
CA LEU A 101 12.32 -3.66 5.36
C LEU A 101 12.49 -5.17 5.37
N HIS A 102 13.01 -5.70 6.47
CA HIS A 102 13.09 -7.14 6.66
C HIS A 102 11.67 -7.71 6.82
N PRO A 103 11.30 -8.82 6.13
CA PRO A 103 9.92 -9.30 6.11
C PRO A 103 9.50 -10.01 7.41
N VAL A 104 10.42 -10.27 8.34
CA VAL A 104 10.13 -10.95 9.62
C VAL A 104 9.95 -9.92 10.73
N PHE A 105 8.79 -9.95 11.38
CA PHE A 105 8.41 -9.03 12.47
C PHE A 105 7.99 -9.79 13.72
N ASN A 106 8.12 -9.13 14.88
CA ASN A 106 7.65 -9.65 16.15
C ASN A 106 6.12 -9.53 16.26
N ALA A 107 5.46 -10.51 16.87
CA ALA A 107 4.03 -10.57 17.15
C ALA A 107 3.46 -9.29 17.80
N VAL A 108 4.24 -8.63 18.65
CA VAL A 108 3.87 -7.36 19.32
C VAL A 108 3.71 -6.20 18.33
N LYS A 109 4.41 -6.25 17.19
CA LYS A 109 4.31 -5.25 16.12
C LYS A 109 3.18 -5.57 15.14
N LEU A 110 2.47 -6.67 15.34
CA LEU A 110 1.38 -7.11 14.50
C LEU A 110 0.06 -6.90 15.22
N ARG A 111 -0.97 -6.52 14.46
CA ARG A 111 -2.34 -6.45 14.95
C ARG A 111 -3.24 -7.12 13.93
N LEU A 112 -4.08 -8.06 14.38
CA LEU A 112 -5.03 -8.72 13.48
C LEU A 112 -5.91 -7.67 12.78
N ALA A 113 -5.96 -7.74 11.46
CA ALA A 113 -6.85 -6.89 10.68
C ALA A 113 -8.27 -7.46 10.83
N PRO A 114 -9.28 -6.61 11.08
CA PRO A 114 -10.66 -7.07 11.03
C PRO A 114 -10.95 -7.59 9.61
N PRO A 115 -11.85 -8.58 9.48
CA PRO A 115 -12.37 -8.96 8.17
C PRO A 115 -12.91 -7.72 7.46
N ASP A 116 -12.89 -7.74 6.11
CA ASP A 116 -13.22 -6.57 5.30
C ASP A 116 -14.51 -5.92 5.82
N PRO A 117 -14.46 -4.65 6.29
CA PRO A 117 -15.56 -4.02 7.01
C PRO A 117 -16.80 -3.79 6.15
N ILE A 118 -16.66 -3.95 4.82
CA ILE A 118 -17.74 -3.85 3.85
C ILE A 118 -17.65 -5.10 2.95
N PRO A 119 -18.23 -6.24 3.38
CA PRO A 119 -18.26 -7.45 2.58
C PRO A 119 -18.92 -7.17 1.22
N GLY A 120 -18.32 -7.66 0.13
CA GLY A 120 -18.81 -7.46 -1.24
C GLY A 120 -18.25 -6.21 -1.95
N ARG A 121 -17.47 -5.36 -1.28
CA ARG A 121 -16.75 -4.24 -1.90
C ARG A 121 -15.41 -4.65 -2.52
N HIS A 122 -15.35 -5.85 -3.08
CA HIS A 122 -14.28 -6.15 -4.04
C HIS A 122 -14.55 -5.26 -5.24
N ALA A 123 -13.58 -4.45 -5.65
CA ALA A 123 -13.64 -3.85 -6.98
C ALA A 123 -13.81 -5.03 -7.94
N ARG A 124 -15.00 -5.17 -8.52
CA ARG A 124 -15.24 -6.18 -9.54
C ARG A 124 -14.13 -5.94 -10.57
N PRO A 125 -13.35 -6.96 -10.95
CA PRO A 125 -12.35 -6.75 -11.98
C PRO A 125 -13.06 -6.12 -13.18
N PRO A 126 -12.51 -5.03 -13.75
CA PRO A 126 -13.17 -4.33 -14.83
C PRO A 126 -13.49 -5.32 -15.95
N PRO A 127 -14.68 -5.23 -16.57
CA PRO A 127 -15.04 -6.13 -17.64
C PRO A 127 -14.02 -6.00 -18.79
N PRO A 128 -13.59 -7.09 -19.42
CA PRO A 128 -12.66 -7.00 -20.55
C PRO A 128 -13.25 -6.13 -21.67
N PRO A 129 -12.42 -5.42 -22.45
CA PRO A 129 -12.89 -4.68 -23.63
C PRO A 129 -13.57 -5.63 -24.62
N THR A 130 -14.56 -5.10 -25.33
CA THR A 130 -15.17 -5.83 -26.46
C THR A 130 -14.27 -5.63 -27.67
N LEU A 131 -13.81 -6.71 -28.30
CA LEU A 131 -13.01 -6.63 -29.51
C LEU A 131 -13.92 -6.67 -30.74
N ILE A 132 -13.94 -5.60 -31.53
CA ILE A 132 -14.65 -5.54 -32.83
C ILE A 132 -13.61 -5.11 -33.87
N ASP A 133 -13.37 -5.95 -34.88
CA ASP A 133 -12.33 -5.74 -35.91
C ASP A 133 -10.94 -5.48 -35.32
N ASP A 134 -10.55 -6.25 -34.29
CA ASP A 134 -9.28 -6.13 -33.54
C ASP A 134 -9.10 -4.81 -32.78
N GLU A 135 -10.16 -4.01 -32.65
CA GLU A 135 -10.19 -2.76 -31.88
C GLU A 135 -10.95 -2.93 -30.56
N GLU A 136 -10.50 -2.23 -29.51
CA GLU A 136 -11.14 -2.25 -28.18
C GLU A 136 -12.32 -1.28 -28.10
N TRP A 137 -13.47 -1.82 -27.68
CA TRP A 137 -14.73 -1.09 -27.48
C TRP A 137 -15.20 -1.20 -26.04
N PHE A 138 -15.68 -0.08 -25.52
CA PHE A 138 -16.19 0.06 -24.16
C PHE A 138 -17.58 0.69 -24.18
N ASP A 139 -18.48 0.16 -23.35
CA ASP A 139 -19.81 0.73 -23.16
C ASP A 139 -19.72 2.04 -22.36
N VAL A 140 -20.35 3.08 -22.88
CA VAL A 140 -20.49 4.37 -22.18
C VAL A 140 -21.62 4.30 -21.15
N GLU A 141 -21.34 4.65 -19.90
CA GLU A 141 -22.34 4.73 -18.82
C GLU A 141 -22.91 6.13 -18.66
N ASP A 142 -22.05 7.15 -18.54
CA ASP A 142 -22.47 8.55 -18.40
C ASP A 142 -21.39 9.51 -18.91
N ILE A 143 -21.77 10.76 -19.17
CA ILE A 143 -20.84 11.84 -19.52
C ILE A 143 -20.74 12.78 -18.32
N LEU A 144 -19.52 12.90 -17.80
CA LEU A 144 -19.24 13.63 -16.56
C LEU A 144 -18.92 15.10 -16.81
N ASP A 145 -18.28 15.41 -17.94
CA ASP A 145 -17.78 16.76 -18.22
C ASP A 145 -17.51 16.97 -19.73
N SER A 146 -17.32 18.22 -20.14
CA SER A 146 -16.95 18.60 -21.51
C SER A 146 -15.94 19.75 -21.52
N ARG A 147 -14.96 19.69 -22.42
CA ARG A 147 -13.93 20.74 -22.56
C ARG A 147 -13.50 20.92 -24.00
N PHE A 148 -12.97 22.09 -24.33
CA PHE A 148 -12.16 22.27 -25.53
C PHE A 148 -10.69 22.03 -25.18
N PHE A 149 -10.05 21.07 -25.85
CA PHE A 149 -8.61 20.82 -25.77
C PHE A 149 -8.01 20.84 -27.17
N ARG A 150 -7.01 21.70 -27.39
CA ARG A 150 -6.41 21.93 -28.72
C ARG A 150 -7.48 22.21 -29.80
N CYS A 151 -8.44 23.08 -29.49
CA CYS A 151 -9.58 23.45 -30.35
C CYS A 151 -10.52 22.30 -30.73
N LYS A 152 -10.40 21.12 -30.11
CA LYS A 152 -11.31 20.00 -30.28
C LYS A 152 -12.16 19.81 -29.04
N LEU A 153 -13.45 19.58 -29.23
CA LEU A 153 -14.35 19.27 -28.13
C LEU A 153 -14.08 17.83 -27.66
N GLN A 154 -13.97 17.66 -26.34
CA GLN A 154 -13.80 16.37 -25.69
C GLN A 154 -14.83 16.22 -24.59
N TYR A 155 -15.27 15.00 -24.35
CA TYR A 155 -16.15 14.62 -23.26
C TYR A 155 -15.41 13.70 -22.29
N LYS A 156 -15.64 13.91 -20.99
CA LYS A 156 -15.16 13.00 -19.96
C LYS A 156 -16.15 11.87 -19.80
N VAL A 157 -15.76 10.67 -20.21
CA VAL A 157 -16.63 9.50 -20.31
C VAL A 157 -16.48 8.63 -19.07
N LYS A 158 -17.61 8.30 -18.43
CA LYS A 158 -17.71 7.23 -17.44
C LYS A 158 -18.01 5.92 -18.16
N TRP A 159 -17.13 4.94 -18.01
CA TRP A 159 -17.26 3.62 -18.66
C TRP A 159 -18.07 2.66 -17.80
N LYS A 160 -18.93 1.86 -18.44
CA LYS A 160 -19.82 0.93 -17.77
C LYS A 160 -19.05 -0.21 -17.13
N GLY A 161 -19.21 -0.37 -15.82
CA GLY A 161 -18.52 -1.40 -15.04
C GLY A 161 -17.08 -1.05 -14.67
N TYR A 162 -16.66 0.19 -14.93
CA TYR A 162 -15.39 0.75 -14.48
C TYR A 162 -15.63 1.81 -13.41
N GLY A 163 -14.61 2.12 -12.63
CA GLY A 163 -14.69 3.15 -11.61
C GLY A 163 -14.64 4.57 -12.19
N TYR A 164 -14.87 5.57 -11.34
CA TYR A 164 -14.74 6.97 -11.74
C TYR A 164 -13.28 7.36 -12.02
N GLU A 165 -12.34 6.64 -11.41
CA GLU A 165 -10.90 6.73 -11.61
C GLU A 165 -10.48 6.37 -13.04
N ASP A 166 -11.26 5.54 -13.73
CA ASP A 166 -11.00 5.09 -15.10
C ASP A 166 -11.59 6.01 -16.17
N ALA A 167 -12.26 7.10 -15.77
CA ALA A 167 -12.90 8.01 -16.71
C ALA A 167 -11.87 8.76 -17.56
N SER A 168 -11.99 8.67 -18.89
CA SER A 168 -11.07 9.28 -19.86
C SER A 168 -11.71 10.43 -20.64
N TRP A 169 -10.87 11.29 -21.23
CA TRP A 169 -11.31 12.38 -22.11
C TRP A 169 -11.33 11.90 -23.55
N GLU A 170 -12.52 11.67 -24.09
CA GLU A 170 -12.73 11.18 -25.44
C GLU A 170 -13.17 12.28 -26.40
N PRO A 171 -12.68 12.28 -27.65
CA PRO A 171 -13.10 13.24 -28.66
C PRO A 171 -14.57 12.97 -29.10
N VAL A 172 -15.23 13.98 -29.69
CA VAL A 172 -16.66 13.89 -30.07
C VAL A 172 -16.95 12.69 -30.97
N GLU A 173 -16.00 12.33 -31.82
CA GLU A 173 -16.10 11.21 -32.77
C GLU A 173 -16.31 9.87 -32.04
N ASN A 174 -15.62 9.65 -30.92
CA ASN A 174 -15.70 8.42 -30.12
C ASN A 174 -17.02 8.31 -29.35
N VAL A 175 -17.66 9.45 -29.07
CA VAL A 175 -18.92 9.52 -28.31
C VAL A 175 -20.15 9.57 -29.24
N ALA A 176 -19.94 9.37 -30.55
CA ALA A 176 -21.00 9.44 -31.56
C ALA A 176 -22.13 8.41 -31.35
N HIS A 177 -21.85 7.29 -30.68
CA HIS A 177 -22.83 6.26 -30.33
C HIS A 177 -23.64 6.60 -29.07
N ALA A 178 -23.16 7.52 -28.24
CA ALA A 178 -23.76 7.92 -26.97
C ALA A 178 -24.45 9.30 -27.04
N ARG A 179 -25.05 9.64 -28.19
CA ARG A 179 -25.72 10.95 -28.43
C ARG A 179 -26.79 11.29 -27.39
N ASN A 180 -27.51 10.28 -26.90
CA ASN A 180 -28.55 10.49 -25.89
C ASN A 180 -27.94 10.98 -24.56
N LEU A 181 -26.80 10.40 -24.15
CA LEU A 181 -26.07 10.81 -22.95
C LEU A 181 -25.46 12.20 -23.10
N VAL A 182 -24.93 12.54 -24.29
CA VAL A 182 -24.45 13.91 -24.60
C VAL A 182 -25.57 14.93 -24.44
N ARG A 183 -26.75 14.64 -25.01
CA ARG A 183 -27.92 15.54 -24.90
C ARG A 183 -28.36 15.70 -23.45
N GLU A 184 -28.39 14.61 -22.69
CA GLU A 184 -28.77 14.64 -21.29
C GLU A 184 -27.77 15.42 -20.43
N PHE A 185 -26.47 15.27 -20.69
CA PHE A 185 -25.41 16.05 -20.05
C PHE A 185 -25.60 17.55 -20.31
N HIS A 186 -25.79 17.98 -21.56
CA HIS A 186 -26.00 19.41 -21.88
C HIS A 186 -27.33 19.97 -21.36
N ARG A 187 -28.33 19.11 -21.15
CA ARG A 187 -29.57 19.49 -20.46
C ARG A 187 -29.31 19.80 -18.98
N ARG A 188 -28.46 18.99 -18.32
CA ARG A 188 -28.04 19.21 -16.92
C ARG A 188 -27.02 20.35 -16.77
N HIS A 189 -26.22 20.59 -17.80
CA HIS A 189 -25.15 21.59 -17.82
C HIS A 189 -25.24 22.49 -19.06
N PRO A 190 -26.19 23.46 -19.10
CA PRO A 190 -26.43 24.28 -20.29
C PRO A 190 -25.24 25.14 -20.74
N ASP A 191 -24.40 25.54 -19.79
CA ASP A 191 -23.21 26.38 -19.98
C ASP A 191 -21.95 25.58 -20.37
N ALA A 192 -22.04 24.25 -20.37
CA ALA A 192 -20.90 23.40 -20.68
C ALA A 192 -20.48 23.56 -22.16
N PRO A 193 -19.16 23.47 -22.46
CA PRO A 193 -18.65 23.50 -23.83
C PRO A 193 -19.40 22.57 -24.79
N LYS A 194 -20.02 23.14 -25.81
CA LYS A 194 -20.80 22.41 -26.82
C LYS A 194 -20.37 22.76 -28.24
N GLN A 195 -20.60 21.84 -29.15
CA GLN A 195 -20.34 22.06 -30.57
C GLN A 195 -21.30 23.15 -31.09
N VAL A 196 -20.80 24.36 -31.32
CA VAL A 196 -21.57 25.43 -31.94
C VAL A 196 -21.46 25.29 -33.46
N ARG A 197 -22.60 25.14 -34.13
CA ARG A 197 -22.67 24.97 -35.59
C ARG A 197 -22.00 26.16 -36.28
N GLY A 198 -20.93 25.90 -37.05
CA GLY A 198 -20.20 26.91 -37.82
C GLY A 198 -18.89 27.42 -37.19
N MET A 199 -18.56 27.07 -35.94
CA MET A 199 -17.34 27.57 -35.28
C MET A 199 -16.09 26.74 -35.61
N PHE A 200 -16.26 25.43 -35.90
CA PHE A 200 -15.19 24.52 -36.33
C PHE A 200 -15.76 23.51 -37.33
N PRO A 201 -15.20 23.38 -38.56
CA PRO A 201 -15.68 22.41 -39.54
C PRO A 201 -15.48 21.00 -39.00
N VAL A 202 -16.53 20.19 -39.04
CA VAL A 202 -16.43 18.75 -38.82
C VAL A 202 -15.84 18.19 -40.10
N ASP A 203 -14.67 17.56 -40.04
CA ASP A 203 -14.02 17.00 -41.23
C ASP A 203 -14.92 15.89 -41.82
N PRO A 204 -15.44 16.05 -43.06
CA PRO A 204 -16.32 15.06 -43.67
C PRO A 204 -15.62 13.70 -43.92
N ALA A 205 -14.29 13.65 -43.93
CA ALA A 205 -13.55 12.38 -43.97
C ALA A 205 -13.68 11.57 -42.67
N ALA A 206 -13.82 12.24 -41.52
CA ALA A 206 -14.02 11.60 -40.22
C ALA A 206 -15.41 10.95 -40.10
N LEU A 207 -16.41 11.44 -40.85
CA LEU A 207 -17.76 10.86 -40.89
C LEU A 207 -17.83 9.52 -41.68
N ARG A 208 -16.88 9.27 -42.59
CA ARG A 208 -16.77 7.99 -43.32
C ARG A 208 -15.97 6.94 -42.57
N ALA A 209 -15.17 7.35 -41.59
CA ALA A 209 -14.35 6.48 -40.74
C ALA A 209 -15.04 6.17 -39.40
N ALA A 210 -16.39 6.08 -39.36
CA ALA A 210 -17.18 5.82 -38.15
C ALA A 210 -17.05 4.35 -37.67
N ARG A 211 -15.81 3.92 -37.47
CA ARG A 211 -15.30 2.77 -36.72
C ARG A 211 -13.91 3.23 -36.31
N ALA A 212 -13.80 3.92 -35.19
CA ALA A 212 -12.52 4.40 -34.69
C ALA A 212 -12.32 3.86 -33.26
N PRO A 213 -11.15 3.28 -32.97
CA PRO A 213 -10.89 2.63 -31.69
C PRO A 213 -10.82 3.67 -30.58
N VAL A 214 -11.37 3.34 -29.41
CA VAL A 214 -11.22 4.15 -28.21
C VAL A 214 -9.83 3.90 -27.64
N HIS A 215 -8.90 4.82 -27.89
CA HIS A 215 -7.59 4.77 -27.24
C HIS A 215 -7.72 5.26 -25.79
N ARG A 216 -7.68 4.32 -24.85
CA ARG A 216 -7.49 4.62 -23.43
C ARG A 216 -6.19 5.40 -23.28
N GLY A 217 -6.29 6.73 -23.18
CA GLY A 217 -5.12 7.58 -22.98
C GLY A 217 -4.43 7.18 -21.69
N ALA A 218 -3.23 6.63 -21.79
CA ALA A 218 -2.37 6.35 -20.65
C ALA A 218 -2.12 7.67 -19.91
N ALA A 219 -2.70 7.81 -18.72
CA ALA A 219 -2.24 8.82 -17.77
C ALA A 219 -0.86 8.36 -17.23
N PRO A 220 0.10 9.29 -17.03
CA PRO A 220 1.43 8.99 -16.50
C PRO A 220 1.43 8.54 -15.04
#